data_AF-A0AAT9G7Z3-F1
#
_entry.id   AF-A0AAT9G7Z3-F1
#
_cell.length_a   1.000
_cell.length_b   1.000
_cell.length_c   1.000
_cell.angle_alpha   90.00
_cell.angle_beta   90.00
_cell.angle_gamma   90.00
#
_symmetry.space_group_name_H-M   'P 1'
#
loop_
_entity.id
_entity.type
_entity.pdbx_description
1 polymer ?
#
loop_
_entity_poly.entity_id
_entity_poly.type
_entity_poly.pdbx_seq_one_letter_code
_entity_poly.pdbx_strand_id
1 'polypeptide(L)'
;MDRAKKLGGDIYAPYSLSDHWQTFVDINKYFHNSNWNNSILVFSNEWFLQPNDLGYSSFYNYLVTQCWKQFQLLEDFTDFSLLWSFFTHAINLRNLKPRSYLIDTVRHLILISKGSAIAFKPSTDDTGLPMNLIQQIYVNDYNLKDYIPNIMQPAKFTKNSKVYYSLSFPTLFNSSPYCRNPPSIIEDQREIKRLLDILINTIHQIESHSANSLKNIKFELFHSGNDPFGQILSSKIISEDDARFLEYNSKGKEERVFCSSSSFFNGCIAICNNE
;
A
#
# COMPACT_ATOMS: atom_id res chain seq x y z
N MET A 1 4.48 -10.54 -25.34
CA MET A 1 3.32 -11.05 -24.57
C MET A 1 3.33 -12.55 -24.71
N ASP A 2 4.07 -13.24 -23.84
CA ASP A 2 4.13 -14.70 -23.86
C ASP A 2 2.85 -15.27 -23.24
N ARG A 3 2.19 -16.14 -24.01
CA ARG A 3 0.91 -16.76 -23.66
C ARG A 3 1.18 -18.02 -22.84
N ALA A 4 0.60 -18.11 -21.65
CA ALA A 4 0.55 -19.38 -20.90
C ALA A 4 -0.48 -20.32 -21.54
N LYS A 5 -0.11 -20.98 -22.65
CA LYS A 5 -0.95 -21.98 -23.34
C LYS A 5 -1.39 -23.14 -22.44
N LYS A 6 -0.70 -23.36 -21.32
CA LYS A 6 -1.02 -24.45 -20.37
C LYS A 6 -2.31 -24.22 -19.58
N LEU A 7 -2.74 -22.99 -19.33
CA LEU A 7 -3.85 -22.69 -18.40
C LEU A 7 -5.25 -22.71 -19.04
N GLY A 8 -5.41 -23.31 -20.23
CA GLY A 8 -6.74 -23.55 -20.84
C GLY A 8 -7.47 -22.30 -21.37
N GLY A 9 -6.84 -21.13 -21.34
CA GLY A 9 -7.34 -19.88 -21.92
C GLY A 9 -6.24 -18.83 -22.03
N ASP A 10 -6.46 -17.80 -22.85
CA ASP A 10 -5.58 -16.63 -22.92
C ASP A 10 -5.71 -15.81 -21.63
N ILE A 11 -5.02 -16.22 -20.55
CA ILE A 11 -4.97 -15.42 -19.34
C ILE A 11 -4.04 -14.23 -19.60
N TYR A 12 -4.64 -13.05 -19.69
CA TYR A 12 -3.93 -11.80 -19.91
C TYR A 12 -3.24 -11.32 -18.64
N ALA A 13 -2.12 -10.63 -18.80
CA ALA A 13 -1.49 -9.90 -17.71
C ALA A 13 -2.47 -8.80 -17.23
N PRO A 14 -2.74 -8.69 -15.91
CA PRO A 14 -3.64 -7.68 -15.39
C PRO A 14 -3.08 -6.28 -15.67
N TYR A 15 -3.93 -5.38 -16.16
CA TYR A 15 -3.56 -4.00 -16.45
C TYR A 15 -3.88 -3.06 -15.29
N SER A 16 -5.00 -3.30 -14.61
CA SER A 16 -5.48 -2.56 -13.45
C SER A 16 -5.58 -3.45 -12.20
N LEU A 17 -5.70 -2.83 -11.03
CA LEU A 17 -5.92 -3.54 -9.76
C LEU A 17 -7.13 -4.48 -9.80
N SER A 18 -8.21 -4.08 -10.48
CA SER A 18 -9.43 -4.87 -10.61
C SER A 18 -9.25 -6.13 -11.47
N ASP A 19 -8.34 -6.09 -12.45
CA ASP A 19 -8.11 -7.22 -13.37
C ASP A 19 -7.43 -8.40 -12.66
N HIS A 20 -6.70 -8.14 -11.57
CA HIS A 20 -6.04 -9.18 -10.78
C HIS A 20 -7.03 -10.23 -10.23
N TRP A 21 -8.29 -9.85 -9.98
CA TRP A 21 -9.32 -10.79 -9.54
C TRP A 21 -9.56 -11.89 -10.58
N GLN A 22 -9.69 -11.51 -11.85
CA GLN A 22 -9.96 -12.47 -12.91
C GLN A 22 -8.77 -13.41 -13.10
N THR A 23 -7.54 -12.87 -13.11
CA THR A 23 -6.32 -13.67 -13.16
C THR A 23 -6.26 -14.68 -12.01
N PHE A 24 -6.63 -14.27 -10.80
CA PHE A 24 -6.68 -15.17 -9.64
C PHE A 24 -7.72 -16.28 -9.80
N VAL A 25 -8.93 -15.95 -10.25
CA VAL A 25 -10.00 -16.92 -10.51
C VAL A 25 -9.55 -17.97 -11.54
N ASP A 26 -8.89 -17.54 -12.61
CA ASP A 26 -8.44 -18.43 -13.67
C ASP A 26 -7.30 -19.35 -13.22
N ILE A 27 -6.35 -18.81 -12.42
CA ILE A 27 -5.32 -19.60 -11.73
C ILE A 27 -5.98 -20.66 -10.84
N ASN A 28 -6.95 -20.28 -10.01
CA ASN A 28 -7.57 -21.18 -9.06
C ASN A 28 -8.40 -22.29 -9.73
N LYS A 29 -9.07 -21.99 -10.85
CA LYS A 29 -9.79 -23.01 -11.65
C LYS A 29 -8.85 -24.06 -12.21
N TYR A 30 -7.65 -23.68 -12.64
CA TYR A 30 -6.70 -24.64 -13.19
C TYR A 30 -6.09 -25.54 -12.10
N PHE A 31 -5.84 -24.99 -10.90
CA PHE A 31 -5.27 -25.71 -9.78
C PHE A 31 -6.34 -26.17 -8.78
N HIS A 32 -7.20 -27.10 -9.21
CA HIS A 32 -8.21 -27.74 -8.36
C HIS A 32 -7.63 -28.50 -7.14
N ASN A 33 -6.32 -28.79 -7.13
CA ASN A 33 -5.64 -29.53 -6.06
C ASN A 33 -4.81 -28.64 -5.11
N SER A 34 -5.07 -27.32 -5.05
CA SER A 34 -4.40 -26.51 -4.04
C SER A 34 -4.98 -26.81 -2.64
N ASN A 35 -4.12 -27.04 -1.65
CA ASN A 35 -4.53 -27.18 -0.24
C ASN A 35 -4.87 -25.83 0.41
N TRP A 36 -4.83 -24.74 -0.37
CA TRP A 36 -5.14 -23.41 0.14
C TRP A 36 -6.65 -23.29 0.29
N ASN A 37 -7.10 -23.02 1.50
CA ASN A 37 -8.51 -22.80 1.81
C ASN A 37 -8.70 -21.45 2.49
N ASN A 38 -9.87 -20.86 2.25
CA ASN A 38 -10.31 -19.65 2.94
C ASN A 38 -11.60 -20.00 3.66
N SER A 39 -11.65 -19.73 4.97
CA SER A 39 -12.86 -19.91 5.78
C SER A 39 -13.41 -18.55 6.15
N ILE A 40 -14.63 -18.26 5.69
CA ILE A 40 -15.34 -17.04 6.05
C ILE A 40 -16.28 -17.36 7.20
N LEU A 41 -16.09 -16.70 8.33
CA LEU A 41 -17.00 -16.79 9.46
C LEU A 41 -18.19 -15.86 9.21
N VAL A 42 -19.39 -16.43 9.09
CA VAL A 42 -20.64 -15.67 8.84
C VAL A 42 -21.54 -15.76 10.07
N PHE A 43 -21.98 -14.61 10.57
CA PHE A 43 -22.94 -14.50 11.66
C PHE A 43 -24.33 -14.24 11.09
N SER A 44 -25.25 -15.20 11.26
CA SER A 44 -26.65 -15.05 10.84
C SER A 44 -27.39 -14.06 11.74
N ASN A 45 -28.56 -13.58 11.28
CA ASN A 45 -29.41 -12.69 12.08
C ASN A 45 -29.81 -13.30 13.43
N GLU A 46 -29.98 -14.63 13.49
CA GLU A 46 -30.35 -15.37 14.72
C GLU A 46 -29.34 -15.16 15.84
N TRP A 47 -28.06 -15.01 15.48
CA TRP A 47 -26.98 -14.73 16.41
C TRP A 47 -27.20 -13.44 17.19
N PHE A 48 -27.89 -12.46 16.59
CA PHE A 48 -28.16 -11.16 17.19
C PHE A 48 -29.50 -11.06 17.92
N LEU A 49 -30.31 -12.12 17.91
CA LEU A 49 -31.65 -12.14 18.54
C LEU A 49 -31.64 -12.70 19.98
N GLN A 50 -30.48 -13.13 20.50
CA GLN A 50 -30.35 -13.74 21.83
C GLN A 50 -29.53 -12.88 22.82
N PRO A 51 -30.10 -11.77 23.34
CA PRO A 51 -29.36 -10.83 24.18
C PRO A 51 -28.91 -11.39 25.54
N ASN A 52 -29.53 -12.48 26.00
CA ASN A 52 -29.25 -13.08 27.32
C ASN A 52 -28.20 -14.20 27.30
N ASP A 53 -27.65 -14.54 26.13
CA ASP A 53 -26.56 -15.52 26.04
C ASP A 53 -25.22 -14.87 26.46
N LEU A 54 -24.49 -15.52 27.37
CA LEU A 54 -23.14 -15.11 27.78
C LEU A 54 -22.15 -15.09 26.60
N GLY A 55 -22.32 -16.02 25.65
CA GLY A 55 -21.54 -16.06 24.41
C GLY A 55 -21.81 -14.84 23.53
N TYR A 56 -23.08 -14.48 23.37
CA TYR A 56 -23.50 -13.26 22.67
C TYR A 56 -22.91 -12.00 23.30
N SER A 57 -23.03 -11.86 24.62
CA SER A 57 -22.53 -10.67 25.34
C SER A 57 -21.02 -10.47 25.13
N SER A 58 -20.23 -11.54 25.20
CA SER A 58 -18.77 -11.48 25.03
C SER A 58 -18.36 -11.09 23.61
N PHE A 59 -19.02 -11.64 22.59
CA PHE A 59 -18.79 -11.24 21.20
C PHE A 59 -19.28 -9.82 20.91
N TYR A 60 -20.45 -9.44 21.43
CA TYR A 60 -20.98 -8.08 21.27
C TYR A 60 -19.99 -7.07 21.85
N ASN A 61 -19.48 -7.32 23.06
CA ASN A 61 -18.44 -6.49 23.66
C ASN A 61 -17.16 -6.47 22.82
N TYR A 62 -16.76 -7.60 22.23
CA TYR A 62 -15.65 -7.64 21.29
C TYR A 62 -15.91 -6.77 20.06
N LEU A 63 -17.06 -6.92 19.39
CA LEU A 63 -17.43 -6.13 18.21
C LEU A 63 -17.50 -4.64 18.55
N VAL A 64 -18.14 -4.27 19.64
CA VAL A 64 -18.21 -2.89 20.14
C VAL A 64 -16.80 -2.36 20.38
N THR A 65 -15.90 -3.14 20.98
CA THR A 65 -14.50 -2.76 21.17
C THR A 65 -13.77 -2.56 19.83
N GLN A 66 -14.00 -3.43 18.85
CA GLN A 66 -13.41 -3.28 17.51
C GLN A 66 -13.98 -2.06 16.77
N CYS A 67 -15.28 -1.81 16.87
CA CYS A 67 -15.92 -0.61 16.37
C CYS A 67 -15.32 0.63 17.03
N TRP A 68 -15.18 0.67 18.35
CA TRP A 68 -14.53 1.78 19.06
C TRP A 68 -13.08 1.98 18.63
N LYS A 69 -12.30 0.91 18.43
CA LYS A 69 -10.94 1.02 17.87
C LYS A 69 -10.93 1.62 16.47
N GLN A 70 -11.93 1.29 15.64
CA GLN A 70 -12.09 1.91 14.32
C GLN A 70 -12.55 3.37 14.42
N PHE A 71 -13.41 3.70 15.40
CA PHE A 71 -13.86 5.07 15.67
C PHE A 71 -12.80 5.94 16.34
N GLN A 72 -11.85 5.39 17.09
CA GLN A 72 -10.67 6.12 17.57
C GLN A 72 -9.82 6.68 16.43
N LEU A 73 -9.88 6.07 15.23
CA LEU A 73 -9.28 6.63 14.02
C LEU A 73 -10.02 7.91 13.54
N LEU A 74 -11.27 8.09 13.96
CA LEU A 74 -12.10 9.29 13.73
C LEU A 74 -12.03 10.29 14.92
N GLU A 75 -11.77 9.86 16.16
CA GLU A 75 -11.63 10.76 17.33
C GLU A 75 -10.47 11.76 17.16
N ASP A 76 -9.46 11.40 16.40
CA ASP A 76 -8.34 12.27 16.04
C ASP A 76 -8.72 13.34 14.98
N PHE A 77 -10.00 13.50 14.63
CA PHE A 77 -10.45 14.45 13.59
C PHE A 77 -10.09 15.90 13.94
N THR A 78 -10.24 16.31 15.20
CA THR A 78 -9.91 17.67 15.64
C THR A 78 -8.40 17.91 15.54
N ASP A 79 -7.60 16.98 16.05
CA ASP A 79 -6.14 17.07 16.03
C ASP A 79 -5.58 16.97 14.60
N PHE A 80 -6.17 16.10 13.77
CA PHE A 80 -5.85 16.01 12.34
C PHE A 80 -6.24 17.28 11.60
N SER A 81 -7.42 17.84 11.84
CA SER A 81 -7.88 19.10 11.25
C SER A 81 -6.97 20.25 11.65
N LEU A 82 -6.51 20.27 12.90
CA LEU A 82 -5.57 21.27 13.38
C LEU A 82 -4.21 21.13 12.67
N LEU A 83 -3.62 19.94 12.63
CA LEU A 83 -2.39 19.67 11.87
C LEU A 83 -2.54 20.09 10.40
N TRP A 84 -3.66 19.72 9.79
CA TRP A 84 -3.97 20.07 8.41
C TRP A 84 -4.09 21.58 8.19
N SER A 85 -4.68 22.31 9.14
CA SER A 85 -4.78 23.77 9.09
C SER A 85 -3.41 24.44 9.16
N PHE A 86 -2.49 23.96 10.01
CA PHE A 86 -1.13 24.47 10.08
C PHE A 86 -0.34 24.16 8.80
N PHE A 87 -0.49 22.97 8.25
CA PHE A 87 0.13 22.58 6.99
C PHE A 87 -0.34 23.46 5.82
N THR A 88 -1.66 23.64 5.68
CA THR A 88 -2.24 24.52 4.65
C THR A 88 -1.83 25.98 4.83
N HIS A 89 -1.74 26.46 6.07
CA HIS A 89 -1.19 27.78 6.37
C HIS A 89 0.28 27.91 5.92
N ALA A 90 1.13 26.91 6.21
CA ALA A 90 2.53 26.90 5.80
C ALA A 90 2.71 26.89 4.26
N ILE A 91 1.83 26.20 3.53
CA ILE A 91 1.77 26.26 2.06
C ILE A 91 1.44 27.67 1.58
N ASN A 92 0.42 28.29 2.18
CA ASN A 92 -0.05 29.62 1.80
C ASN A 92 1.02 30.70 2.07
N LEU A 93 1.72 30.65 3.20
CA LEU A 93 2.84 31.57 3.50
C LEU A 93 3.96 31.51 2.44
N ARG A 94 4.14 30.35 1.81
CA ARG A 94 5.12 30.13 0.74
C ARG A 94 4.56 30.43 -0.65
N ASN A 95 3.33 30.95 -0.75
CA ASN A 95 2.60 31.23 -1.99
C ASN A 95 2.52 30.03 -2.94
N LEU A 96 2.41 28.82 -2.38
CA LEU A 96 2.32 27.60 -3.17
C LEU A 96 0.88 27.31 -3.55
N LYS A 97 0.69 26.87 -4.79
CA LYS A 97 -0.61 26.48 -5.35
C LYS A 97 -0.54 25.04 -5.86
N PRO A 98 -0.34 24.07 -4.98
CA PRO A 98 -0.25 22.67 -5.39
C PRO A 98 -1.58 22.21 -5.98
N ARG A 99 -1.51 21.25 -6.91
CA ARG A 99 -2.71 20.63 -7.49
C ARG A 99 -3.50 19.87 -6.41
N SER A 100 -4.83 19.90 -6.52
CA SER A 100 -5.73 19.24 -5.57
C SER A 100 -5.43 17.75 -5.42
N TYR A 101 -5.10 17.05 -6.51
CA TYR A 101 -4.68 15.65 -6.49
C TYR A 101 -3.46 15.39 -5.57
N LEU A 102 -2.47 16.29 -5.57
CA LEU A 102 -1.29 16.12 -4.73
C LEU A 102 -1.58 16.43 -3.26
N ILE A 103 -2.45 17.39 -3.01
CA ILE A 103 -2.96 17.67 -1.67
C ILE A 103 -3.72 16.45 -1.12
N ASP A 104 -4.59 15.84 -1.91
CA ASP A 104 -5.30 14.61 -1.54
C ASP A 104 -4.32 13.45 -1.31
N THR A 105 -3.26 13.37 -2.12
CA THR A 105 -2.19 12.37 -1.96
C THR A 105 -1.43 12.56 -0.66
N VAL A 106 -0.99 13.78 -0.33
CA VAL A 106 -0.30 14.07 0.93
C VAL A 106 -1.20 13.78 2.12
N ARG A 107 -2.48 14.14 2.03
CA ARG A 107 -3.48 13.79 3.05
C ARG A 107 -3.56 12.28 3.25
N HIS A 108 -3.63 11.52 2.17
CA HIS A 108 -3.65 10.06 2.23
C HIS A 108 -2.38 9.47 2.81
N LEU A 109 -1.21 10.00 2.47
CA LEU A 109 0.07 9.60 3.07
C LEU A 109 0.08 9.80 4.59
N ILE A 110 -0.48 10.90 5.10
CA ILE A 110 -0.64 11.10 6.55
C ILE A 110 -1.53 10.01 7.16
N LEU A 111 -2.66 9.69 6.52
CA LEU A 111 -3.56 8.64 6.99
C LEU A 111 -2.90 7.25 6.97
N ILE A 112 -2.05 6.97 5.96
CA ILE A 112 -1.25 5.75 5.94
C ILE A 112 -0.28 5.74 7.12
N SER A 113 0.46 6.83 7.36
CA SER A 113 1.42 6.94 8.46
C SER A 113 0.78 6.80 9.85
N LYS A 114 -0.51 7.13 9.98
CA LYS A 114 -1.30 6.88 11.20
C LYS A 114 -1.87 5.45 11.31
N GLY A 115 -1.71 4.61 10.27
CA GLY A 115 -2.30 3.28 10.20
C GLY A 115 -3.80 3.27 9.89
N SER A 116 -4.37 4.43 9.54
CA SER A 116 -5.80 4.59 9.23
C SER A 116 -6.13 4.22 7.78
N ALA A 117 -5.18 4.40 6.86
CA ALA A 117 -5.32 4.06 5.44
C ALA A 117 -4.48 2.84 5.06
N ILE A 118 -4.78 2.28 3.89
CA ILE A 118 -4.11 1.10 3.35
C ILE A 118 -3.05 1.53 2.34
N ALA A 119 -1.86 0.95 2.51
CA ALA A 119 -0.76 0.96 1.56
C ALA A 119 -0.47 -0.49 1.11
N PHE A 120 0.73 -0.73 0.58
CA PHE A 120 1.16 -2.05 0.14
C PHE A 120 2.39 -2.53 0.90
N LYS A 121 2.54 -3.83 1.04
CA LYS A 121 3.79 -4.48 1.46
C LYS A 121 4.05 -5.70 0.57
N PRO A 122 5.31 -6.14 0.41
CA PRO A 122 5.59 -7.44 -0.20
C PRO A 122 4.87 -8.55 0.56
N SER A 123 4.27 -9.48 -0.18
CA SER A 123 3.79 -10.73 0.39
C SER A 123 4.99 -11.63 0.70
N THR A 124 5.00 -12.19 1.91
CA THR A 124 6.08 -13.05 2.43
C THR A 124 5.57 -14.47 2.73
N ASP A 125 4.25 -14.62 2.88
CA ASP A 125 3.59 -15.87 3.23
C ASP A 125 2.30 -16.07 2.43
N ASP A 126 1.66 -17.22 2.65
CA ASP A 126 0.41 -17.62 2.00
C ASP A 126 -0.85 -17.20 2.80
N THR A 127 -0.72 -16.31 3.79
CA THR A 127 -1.83 -15.99 4.72
C THR A 127 -2.95 -15.20 4.05
N GLY A 128 -2.60 -14.23 3.21
CA GLY A 128 -3.57 -13.39 2.49
C GLY A 128 -4.00 -13.95 1.15
N LEU A 129 -3.15 -14.75 0.50
CA LEU A 129 -3.35 -15.32 -0.83
C LEU A 129 -2.40 -16.52 -1.00
N PRO A 130 -2.66 -17.48 -1.92
CA PRO A 130 -1.75 -18.59 -2.20
C PRO A 130 -0.52 -18.10 -2.99
N MET A 131 0.32 -17.29 -2.35
CA MET A 131 1.46 -16.58 -2.93
C MET A 131 2.43 -17.55 -3.59
N ASN A 132 2.82 -18.62 -2.90
CA ASN A 132 3.75 -19.62 -3.42
C ASN A 132 3.24 -20.26 -4.72
N LEU A 133 1.95 -20.56 -4.81
CA LEU A 133 1.31 -21.13 -6.01
C LEU A 133 1.35 -20.12 -7.16
N ILE A 134 0.94 -18.87 -6.90
CA ILE A 134 0.92 -17.82 -7.93
C ILE A 134 2.34 -17.55 -8.45
N GLN A 135 3.33 -17.48 -7.57
CA GLN A 135 4.73 -17.32 -7.97
C GLN A 135 5.24 -18.48 -8.82
N GLN A 136 4.92 -19.72 -8.45
CA GLN A 136 5.27 -20.90 -9.24
C GLN A 136 4.65 -20.86 -10.64
N ILE A 137 3.42 -20.40 -10.77
CA ILE A 137 2.74 -20.27 -12.06
C ILE A 137 3.43 -19.21 -12.93
N TYR A 138 3.72 -18.04 -12.37
CA TYR A 138 4.43 -17.00 -13.12
C TYR A 138 5.80 -17.48 -13.62
N VAL A 139 6.51 -18.26 -12.81
CA VAL A 139 7.82 -18.78 -13.16
C VAL A 139 7.73 -19.93 -14.18
N ASN A 140 6.90 -20.94 -13.91
CA ASN A 140 6.89 -22.20 -14.66
C ASN A 140 5.99 -22.19 -15.90
N ASP A 141 4.86 -21.47 -15.84
CA ASP A 141 3.84 -21.51 -16.88
C ASP A 141 3.82 -20.23 -17.73
N TYR A 142 4.12 -19.07 -17.12
CA TYR A 142 4.31 -17.80 -17.84
C TYR A 142 5.77 -17.52 -18.20
N ASN A 143 6.69 -18.43 -17.86
CA ASN A 143 8.11 -18.30 -18.17
C ASN A 143 8.72 -16.96 -17.74
N LEU A 144 8.35 -16.44 -16.57
CA LEU A 144 9.10 -15.36 -15.95
C LEU A 144 10.48 -15.93 -15.60
N LYS A 145 11.54 -15.57 -16.34
CA LYS A 145 12.89 -16.15 -16.18
C LYS A 145 13.80 -15.31 -15.31
N ASP A 146 13.87 -14.01 -15.58
CA ASP A 146 14.94 -13.17 -15.03
C ASP A 146 14.55 -12.50 -13.70
N TYR A 147 13.24 -12.34 -13.48
CA TYR A 147 12.72 -11.56 -12.37
C TYR A 147 12.08 -12.41 -11.28
N ILE A 148 12.18 -11.90 -10.06
CA ILE A 148 11.42 -12.40 -8.91
C ILE A 148 9.93 -12.03 -9.12
N PRO A 149 8.98 -12.97 -9.02
CA PRO A 149 7.55 -12.67 -9.04
C PRO A 149 7.10 -12.04 -7.71
N ASN A 150 7.53 -10.80 -7.43
CA ASN A 150 7.12 -10.08 -6.24
C ASN A 150 5.61 -9.77 -6.30
N ILE A 151 4.89 -10.21 -5.28
CA ILE A 151 3.46 -9.94 -5.12
C ILE A 151 3.32 -8.91 -4.00
N MET A 152 2.62 -7.81 -4.28
CA MET A 152 2.30 -6.80 -3.28
C MET A 152 0.92 -7.10 -2.70
N GLN A 153 0.76 -6.94 -1.39
CA GLN A 153 -0.52 -7.11 -0.70
C GLN A 153 -0.90 -5.84 0.08
N PRO A 154 -2.21 -5.56 0.23
CA PRO A 154 -2.70 -4.48 1.08
C PRO A 154 -2.18 -4.60 2.52
N ALA A 155 -1.71 -3.50 3.10
CA ALA A 155 -1.27 -3.46 4.48
C ALA A 155 -1.47 -2.09 5.13
N LYS A 156 -1.73 -2.10 6.43
CA LYS A 156 -1.65 -0.91 7.28
C LYS A 156 -0.21 -0.71 7.74
N PHE A 157 0.18 0.54 7.87
CA PHE A 157 1.43 0.89 8.51
C PHE A 157 1.40 0.54 10.01
N THR A 158 2.50 0.01 10.50
CA THR A 158 2.79 -0.19 11.92
C THR A 158 4.22 0.30 12.18
N LYS A 159 4.56 0.66 13.43
CA LYS A 159 5.88 1.21 13.78
C LYS A 159 7.06 0.33 13.34
N ASN A 160 6.85 -0.98 13.24
CA ASN A 160 7.90 -1.96 12.93
C ASN A 160 7.88 -2.40 11.45
N SER A 161 7.07 -1.76 10.60
CA SER A 161 6.87 -2.20 9.22
C SER A 161 7.09 -1.07 8.22
N LYS A 162 7.93 -1.31 7.21
CA LYS A 162 7.99 -0.47 6.00
C LYS A 162 6.79 -0.81 5.10
N VAL A 163 6.07 0.21 4.63
CA VAL A 163 4.98 0.06 3.64
C VAL A 163 5.23 0.98 2.46
N TYR A 164 4.57 0.69 1.34
CA TYR A 164 4.79 1.35 0.06
C TYR A 164 3.48 1.87 -0.50
N TYR A 165 3.48 3.10 -0.96
CA TYR A 165 2.40 3.69 -1.73
C TYR A 165 2.88 3.91 -3.17
N SER A 166 2.04 3.63 -4.17
CA SER A 166 2.40 3.82 -5.58
C SER A 166 1.47 4.83 -6.22
N LEU A 167 2.03 5.87 -6.83
CA LEU A 167 1.27 6.83 -7.63
C LEU A 167 0.72 6.22 -8.92
N SER A 168 1.32 5.12 -9.41
CA SER A 168 0.80 4.35 -10.54
C SER A 168 -0.40 3.48 -10.18
N PHE A 169 -0.56 3.12 -8.90
CA PHE A 169 -1.67 2.33 -8.38
C PHE A 169 -2.27 2.98 -7.12
N PRO A 170 -2.90 4.16 -7.26
CA PRO A 170 -3.37 4.94 -6.13
C PRO A 170 -4.53 4.25 -5.40
N THR A 171 -4.50 4.33 -4.06
CA THR A 171 -5.55 3.79 -3.16
C THR A 171 -6.33 4.90 -2.45
N LEU A 172 -6.40 6.08 -3.06
CA LEU A 172 -7.05 7.28 -2.49
C LEU A 172 -8.54 7.01 -2.23
N PHE A 173 -9.03 7.38 -1.03
CA PHE A 173 -10.46 7.31 -0.70
C PHE A 173 -11.30 8.30 -1.48
N ASN A 174 -10.79 9.53 -1.62
CA ASN A 174 -11.40 10.63 -2.35
C ASN A 174 -10.34 11.16 -3.30
N SER A 175 -10.63 11.18 -4.60
CA SER A 175 -9.75 11.79 -5.58
C SER A 175 -10.43 12.98 -6.25
N SER A 176 -9.68 14.08 -6.33
CA SER A 176 -10.04 15.20 -7.20
C SER A 176 -10.17 14.74 -8.66
N PRO A 177 -11.09 15.32 -9.45
CA PRO A 177 -11.35 14.90 -10.82
C PRO A 177 -10.11 14.99 -11.72
N TYR A 178 -10.04 14.07 -12.68
CA TYR A 178 -8.89 13.86 -13.56
C TYR A 178 -8.52 15.11 -14.38
N CYS A 179 -7.23 15.48 -14.37
CA CYS A 179 -6.70 16.56 -15.22
C CYS A 179 -6.49 16.05 -16.65
N ARG A 180 -6.95 16.80 -17.67
CA ARG A 180 -6.84 16.41 -19.09
C ARG A 180 -5.41 16.13 -19.57
N ASN A 181 -4.42 16.81 -18.99
CA ASN A 181 -2.99 16.61 -19.26
C ASN A 181 -2.24 16.55 -17.93
N PRO A 182 -2.16 15.40 -17.26
CA PRO A 182 -1.40 15.29 -16.04
C PRO A 182 0.10 15.44 -16.35
N PRO A 183 0.88 16.12 -15.48
CA PRO A 183 2.33 16.06 -15.49
C PRO A 183 2.83 14.61 -15.36
N SER A 184 4.13 14.43 -15.59
CA SER A 184 4.75 13.12 -15.40
C SER A 184 4.78 12.72 -13.92
N ILE A 185 4.75 11.41 -13.64
CA ILE A 185 4.78 10.87 -12.27
C ILE A 185 6.00 11.38 -11.48
N ILE A 186 7.15 11.54 -12.13
CA ILE A 186 8.37 12.05 -11.48
C ILE A 186 8.23 13.53 -11.08
N GLU A 187 7.50 14.35 -11.86
CA GLU A 187 7.18 15.73 -11.49
C GLU A 187 6.21 15.77 -10.30
N ASP A 188 5.19 14.92 -10.30
CA ASP A 188 4.27 14.74 -9.17
C ASP A 188 5.03 14.35 -7.90
N GLN A 189 6.00 13.43 -8.01
CA GLN A 189 6.85 13.03 -6.87
C GLN A 189 7.69 14.18 -6.32
N ARG A 190 8.29 15.02 -7.17
CA ARG A 190 9.07 16.18 -6.71
C ARG A 190 8.19 17.18 -5.95
N GLU A 191 6.99 17.42 -6.46
CA GLU A 191 6.03 18.31 -5.80
C GLU A 191 5.55 17.69 -4.47
N ILE A 192 5.26 16.39 -4.43
CA ILE A 192 4.95 15.65 -3.20
C ILE A 192 6.11 15.73 -2.21
N LYS A 193 7.36 15.53 -2.64
CA LYS A 193 8.54 15.63 -1.76
C LYS A 193 8.59 16.99 -1.07
N ARG A 194 8.41 18.07 -1.84
CA ARG A 194 8.38 19.43 -1.32
C ARG A 194 7.26 19.63 -0.31
N LEU A 195 6.07 19.08 -0.59
CA LEU A 195 4.93 19.15 0.33
C LEU A 195 5.17 18.34 1.61
N LEU A 196 5.75 17.15 1.50
CA LEU A 196 6.13 16.32 2.65
C LEU A 196 7.19 17.01 3.51
N ASP A 197 8.16 17.69 2.89
CA ASP A 197 9.16 18.47 3.64
C ASP A 197 8.54 19.64 4.40
N ILE A 198 7.55 20.32 3.80
CA ILE A 198 6.77 21.35 4.52
C ILE A 198 6.03 20.71 5.68
N LEU A 199 5.35 19.59 5.45
CA LEU A 199 4.57 18.87 6.45
C LEU A 199 5.44 18.42 7.63
N ILE A 200 6.59 17.80 7.38
CA ILE A 200 7.52 17.34 8.43
C ILE A 200 7.99 18.54 9.27
N ASN A 201 8.37 19.65 8.62
CA ASN A 201 8.76 20.87 9.34
C ASN A 201 7.61 21.41 10.20
N THR A 202 6.38 21.40 9.68
CA THR A 202 5.18 21.80 10.44
C THR A 202 4.94 20.87 11.63
N ILE A 203 5.08 19.55 11.46
CA ILE A 203 4.93 18.56 12.52
C ILE A 203 5.93 18.81 13.66
N HIS A 204 7.18 19.17 13.35
CA HIS A 204 8.19 19.47 14.37
C HIS A 204 7.91 20.76 15.15
N GLN A 205 7.15 21.69 14.59
CA GLN A 205 6.80 22.96 15.23
C GLN A 205 5.55 22.88 16.11
N ILE A 206 4.79 21.79 16.03
CA ILE A 206 3.53 21.61 16.77
C ILE A 206 3.73 20.63 17.92
N GLU A 207 3.21 21.01 19.09
CA GLU A 207 3.05 20.11 20.23
C GLU A 207 1.58 19.64 20.28
N SER A 208 1.28 18.54 19.59
CA SER A 208 0.00 17.85 19.67
C SER A 208 0.22 16.33 19.62
N HIS A 209 -0.74 15.55 20.13
CA HIS A 209 -0.64 14.09 20.13
C HIS A 209 -0.50 13.55 18.70
N SER A 210 -1.35 14.04 17.78
CA SER A 210 -1.27 13.73 16.35
C SER A 210 0.08 14.06 15.73
N ALA A 211 0.63 15.25 15.96
CA ALA A 211 1.94 15.62 15.41
C ALA A 211 3.05 14.75 16.00
N ASN A 212 3.02 14.50 17.31
CA ASN A 212 4.01 13.66 17.99
C ASN A 212 4.05 12.23 17.43
N SER A 213 2.91 11.65 17.08
CA SER A 213 2.84 10.31 16.47
C SER A 213 3.53 10.23 15.10
N LEU A 214 3.68 11.36 14.41
CA LEU A 214 4.23 11.46 13.06
C LEU A 214 5.69 11.96 13.02
N LYS A 215 6.25 12.46 14.13
CA LYS A 215 7.60 13.05 14.20
C LYS A 215 8.71 12.10 13.76
N ASN A 216 8.52 10.80 13.98
CA ASN A 216 9.51 9.78 13.62
C ASN A 216 9.23 9.15 12.26
N ILE A 217 8.19 9.57 11.53
CA ILE A 217 7.88 8.98 10.23
C ILE A 217 8.80 9.54 9.14
N LYS A 218 9.37 8.66 8.34
CA LYS A 218 10.18 8.95 7.17
C LYS A 218 9.43 8.60 5.90
N PHE A 219 9.52 9.48 4.90
CA PHE A 219 9.04 9.24 3.55
C PHE A 219 10.22 9.18 2.59
N GLU A 220 10.37 8.06 1.90
CA GLU A 220 11.41 7.85 0.89
C GLU A 220 10.75 7.68 -0.47
N LEU A 221 11.15 8.48 -1.45
CA LEU A 221 10.55 8.45 -2.77
C LEU A 221 11.47 7.69 -3.73
N PHE A 222 10.89 6.79 -4.50
CA PHE A 222 11.59 5.93 -5.45
C PHE A 222 10.98 6.05 -6.85
N HIS A 223 11.84 5.97 -7.86
CA HIS A 223 11.44 5.96 -9.26
C HIS A 223 12.43 5.12 -10.10
N SER A 224 11.95 4.50 -11.18
CA SER A 224 12.82 3.69 -12.07
C SER A 224 13.66 4.55 -13.03
N GLY A 225 13.10 5.68 -13.46
CA GLY A 225 13.79 6.69 -14.25
C GLY A 225 14.77 7.50 -13.42
N ASN A 226 15.71 8.15 -14.10
CA ASN A 226 16.73 8.99 -13.47
C ASN A 226 16.14 10.33 -12.97
N ASP A 227 16.50 10.74 -11.76
CA ASP A 227 16.18 12.06 -11.23
C ASP A 227 17.42 12.97 -11.24
N PRO A 228 17.53 13.95 -12.16
CA PRO A 228 18.68 14.84 -12.25
C PRO A 228 18.93 15.69 -11.00
N PHE A 229 17.94 15.86 -10.13
CA PHE A 229 18.05 16.67 -8.91
C PHE A 229 18.44 15.86 -7.67
N GLY A 230 18.49 14.52 -7.76
CA GLY A 230 18.86 13.64 -6.65
C GLY A 230 17.90 13.67 -5.45
N GLN A 231 16.66 14.12 -5.64
CA GLN A 231 15.62 14.16 -4.60
C GLN A 231 14.81 12.87 -4.52
N ILE A 232 14.79 12.12 -5.62
CA ILE A 232 14.09 10.84 -5.75
C ILE A 232 15.14 9.73 -5.94
N LEU A 233 15.04 8.70 -5.11
CA LEU A 233 15.96 7.56 -5.11
C LEU A 233 15.67 6.60 -6.26
N SER A 234 16.69 5.86 -6.71
CA SER A 234 16.48 4.81 -7.69
C SER A 234 15.68 3.67 -7.09
N SER A 235 14.69 3.13 -7.79
CA SER A 235 13.97 1.94 -7.34
C SER A 235 14.87 0.71 -7.17
N LYS A 236 16.08 0.70 -7.75
CA LYS A 236 17.05 -0.41 -7.61
C LYS A 236 17.46 -0.69 -6.16
N ILE A 237 17.55 0.35 -5.33
CA ILE A 237 17.99 0.19 -3.93
C ILE A 237 16.88 -0.36 -3.02
N ILE A 238 15.63 -0.46 -3.49
CA ILE A 238 14.52 -0.97 -2.68
C ILE A 238 14.79 -2.39 -2.17
N SER A 239 15.36 -3.26 -3.00
CA SER A 239 15.69 -4.63 -2.60
C SER A 239 16.91 -4.72 -1.67
N GLU A 240 17.75 -3.68 -1.64
CA GLU A 240 18.87 -3.58 -0.70
C GLU A 240 18.37 -3.14 0.67
N ASP A 241 17.42 -2.19 0.70
CA ASP A 241 16.82 -1.64 1.92
C ASP A 241 15.76 -2.56 2.55
N ASP A 242 15.07 -3.39 1.76
CA ASP A 242 14.01 -4.27 2.21
C ASP A 242 14.16 -5.70 1.66
N ALA A 243 14.77 -6.55 2.48
CA ALA A 243 15.06 -7.95 2.15
C ALA A 243 13.82 -8.78 1.81
N ARG A 244 12.60 -8.34 2.16
CA ARG A 244 11.35 -9.05 1.80
C ARG A 244 11.16 -9.16 0.28
N PHE A 245 11.74 -8.25 -0.50
CA PHE A 245 11.73 -8.36 -1.96
C PHE A 245 12.63 -9.48 -2.51
N LEU A 246 13.58 -9.97 -1.72
CA LEU A 246 14.52 -11.02 -2.10
C LEU A 246 14.17 -12.40 -1.50
N GLU A 247 13.09 -12.49 -0.72
CA GLU A 247 12.71 -13.72 0.00
C GLU A 247 12.41 -14.91 -0.94
N TYR A 248 12.05 -14.66 -2.19
CA TYR A 248 11.89 -15.73 -3.16
C TYR A 248 13.20 -16.52 -3.36
N ASN A 249 14.34 -15.82 -3.43
CA ASN A 249 15.65 -16.44 -3.69
C ASN A 249 16.15 -17.24 -2.49
N SER A 250 15.82 -16.83 -1.26
CA SER A 250 16.22 -17.57 -0.04
C SER A 250 15.56 -18.95 0.05
N LYS A 251 14.51 -19.21 -0.75
CA LYS A 251 13.83 -20.50 -0.85
C LYS A 251 14.49 -21.47 -1.85
N GLY A 252 15.66 -21.14 -2.40
CA GLY A 252 16.48 -22.03 -3.24
C GLY A 252 15.96 -22.25 -4.68
N LYS A 253 15.09 -21.37 -5.18
CA LYS A 253 14.32 -21.54 -6.43
C LYS A 253 14.94 -20.85 -7.66
N GLU A 254 16.27 -20.85 -7.78
CA GLU A 254 17.09 -20.10 -8.76
C GLU A 254 17.33 -18.63 -8.38
N GLU A 255 18.52 -18.12 -8.72
CA GLU A 255 18.92 -16.73 -8.47
C GLU A 255 18.24 -15.82 -9.49
N ARG A 256 17.30 -15.00 -9.02
CA ARG A 256 16.52 -14.06 -9.84
C ARG A 256 16.69 -12.64 -9.33
N VAL A 257 16.46 -11.67 -10.21
CA VAL A 257 16.68 -10.26 -9.90
C VAL A 257 15.38 -9.57 -9.53
N PHE A 258 15.45 -8.62 -8.60
CA PHE A 258 14.34 -7.73 -8.29
C PHE A 258 13.97 -6.85 -9.51
N CYS A 259 12.67 -6.77 -9.84
CA CYS A 259 12.18 -5.99 -10.96
C CYS A 259 11.95 -4.51 -10.60
N SER A 260 13.05 -3.74 -10.51
CA SER A 260 13.00 -2.32 -10.15
C SER A 260 12.29 -1.43 -11.18
N SER A 261 12.14 -1.88 -12.43
CA SER A 261 11.46 -1.17 -13.51
C SER A 261 9.95 -1.42 -13.59
N SER A 262 9.39 -2.21 -12.67
CA SER A 262 7.95 -2.43 -12.59
C SER A 262 7.16 -1.12 -12.48
N SER A 263 5.97 -1.07 -13.08
CA SER A 263 5.06 0.07 -13.01
C SER A 263 4.74 0.47 -11.57
N PHE A 264 4.74 -0.48 -10.65
CA PHE A 264 4.50 -0.19 -9.23
C PHE A 264 5.57 0.74 -8.65
N PHE A 265 6.83 0.57 -9.05
CA PHE A 265 7.96 1.38 -8.58
C PHE A 265 8.14 2.69 -9.35
N ASN A 266 7.34 2.93 -10.40
CA ASN A 266 7.25 4.21 -11.06
C ASN A 266 6.34 5.13 -10.24
N GLY A 267 6.91 5.92 -9.34
CA GLY A 267 6.12 6.75 -8.45
C GLY A 267 5.92 6.16 -7.07
N CYS A 268 6.89 5.40 -6.55
CA CYS A 268 6.75 4.73 -5.26
C CYS A 268 7.20 5.62 -4.10
N ILE A 269 6.48 5.54 -2.98
CA ILE A 269 6.76 6.27 -1.74
C ILE A 269 6.77 5.23 -0.63
N ALA A 270 7.94 4.95 -0.06
CA ALA A 270 8.05 4.13 1.13
C ALA A 270 7.82 4.97 2.38
N ILE A 271 7.13 4.37 3.35
CA ILE A 271 6.81 4.95 4.64
C ILE A 271 7.38 4.00 5.70
N CYS A 272 8.28 4.51 6.51
CA CYS A 272 8.90 3.79 7.62
C CYS A 272 9.03 4.70 8.84
N ASN A 273 9.32 4.10 9.99
CA ASN A 273 9.69 4.85 11.18
C ASN A 273 11.23 5.04 11.17
N ASN A 274 11.70 6.24 11.52
CA ASN A 274 13.08 6.50 11.92
C ASN A 274 13.27 5.86 13.30
N GLU A 275 14.19 4.89 13.38
CA GLU A 275 14.73 4.43 14.66
C GLU A 275 15.66 5.49 15.26
#